data_AF-A0A2M6X861-F1
#
_entry.id   AF-A0A2M6X861-F1
#
_cell.length_a   1.000
_cell.length_b   1.000
_cell.length_c   1.000
_cell.angle_alpha   90.00
_cell.angle_beta   90.00
_cell.angle_gamma   90.00
#
_symmetry.space_group_name_H-M   'P 1'
#
loop_
_entity.id
_entity.type
_entity.pdbx_description
1 polymer ?
#
loop_
_entity_poly.entity_id
_entity_poly.type
_entity_poly.pdbx_seq_one_letter_code
_entity_poly.pdbx_strand_id
1 'polypeptide(L)'
;MSKVNNLEQHLLDFADYIYAHTALKPMSKTLFFVSRLLLVLKHSRKLNAIIEKKGSPTITQFVDEYNLVRKKFDLSSDDYDLSQVLGDIEPQLENVLGFLVKIHNLSADFDVLGLAFNSLLRGKFEAGEGLGTHLTPEEVVTPTVQMALAIMNKNVLDGLLSEKSDFVAGDITGGTGRFMFHLAKSLENKAEKNTFNKKIYLFDQSKIHTEFCEINFLLESENKPKCFCVPDSLTSDSLDKLRGKFALLLTNPPFGVNKYTYTENIRSHIHTELLKFLNFSNSGATIDPAWLFIVKNLDLLASGGVLGIVLPNGIAHSEDFVRLLFSYERINNVELTVGGVFALPTVTFALGGTVAKTTVVLIGKNTDFKKLGTATIEHIGFDKSGNKRVESNHGNQLEKIASSFVKQKNTDILTWSESWKSFDRLSPDLIQYQSRKSDNASMAIKSLESLVTHRRDFGKIERKANSKHLHISILDIDETGLIDVRSCLAQAPVTQPLVCEAGDILVSCLNPNIWRATFIPSIENTTWTCSPEFAVLKPKEKGQLNAAKLFLLIQQQAVRSQVVALGRGTSSSRQRVKKTDLNLVDIPMLELKDSTIKAFLKSRMEFYQNRMTELEFMRHLTAGSVSELSL
;
A
#
# COMPACT_ATOMS: atom_id res chain seq x y z
N MET A 1 -12.76 26.14 -4.41
CA MET A 1 -13.21 24.73 -4.41
C MET A 1 -14.33 24.47 -5.42
N SER A 2 -15.48 25.17 -5.39
CA SER A 2 -16.61 24.87 -6.32
C SER A 2 -16.26 24.93 -7.82
N LYS A 3 -15.50 25.94 -8.28
CA LYS A 3 -15.06 26.03 -9.69
C LYS A 3 -14.12 24.89 -10.12
N VAL A 4 -13.20 24.45 -9.23
CA VAL A 4 -12.26 23.35 -9.51
C VAL A 4 -13.03 22.04 -9.62
N ASN A 5 -13.92 21.76 -8.67
CA ASN A 5 -14.76 20.57 -8.71
C ASN A 5 -15.64 20.54 -9.97
N ASN A 6 -16.18 21.69 -10.39
CA ASN A 6 -16.93 21.79 -11.64
C ASN A 6 -16.06 21.51 -12.88
N LEU A 7 -14.83 22.02 -12.91
CA LEU A 7 -13.88 21.75 -14.00
C LEU A 7 -13.45 20.28 -14.04
N GLU A 8 -13.16 19.69 -12.88
CA GLU A 8 -12.83 18.27 -12.74
C GLU A 8 -13.94 17.38 -13.27
N GLN A 9 -15.18 17.63 -12.83
CA GLN A 9 -16.34 16.89 -13.31
C GLN A 9 -16.50 17.07 -14.83
N HIS A 10 -16.32 18.29 -15.33
CA HIS A 10 -16.47 18.55 -16.75
C HIS A 10 -15.39 17.88 -17.61
N LEU A 11 -14.14 17.78 -17.11
CA LEU A 11 -13.07 17.02 -17.77
C LEU A 11 -13.34 15.51 -17.77
N LEU A 12 -13.88 14.98 -16.67
CA LEU A 12 -14.31 13.58 -16.59
C LEU A 12 -15.41 13.28 -17.60
N ASP A 13 -16.44 14.13 -17.65
CA ASP A 13 -17.55 14.05 -18.59
C ASP A 13 -17.04 14.15 -20.04
N PHE A 14 -16.08 15.04 -20.31
CA PHE A 14 -15.47 15.18 -21.62
C PHE A 14 -14.74 13.90 -22.04
N ALA A 15 -13.91 13.33 -21.16
CA ALA A 15 -13.21 12.08 -21.45
C ALA A 15 -14.18 10.90 -21.63
N ASP A 16 -15.23 10.80 -20.81
CA ASP A 16 -16.28 9.78 -20.96
C ASP A 16 -17.05 9.93 -22.26
N TYR A 17 -17.38 11.17 -22.62
CA TYR A 17 -18.05 11.47 -23.88
C TYR A 17 -17.23 10.98 -25.07
N ILE A 18 -15.93 11.33 -25.13
CA ILE A 18 -15.04 10.85 -26.18
C ILE A 18 -14.98 9.33 -26.19
N TYR A 19 -14.78 8.70 -25.03
CA TYR A 19 -14.64 7.26 -24.94
C TYR A 19 -15.93 6.51 -25.34
N ALA A 20 -17.11 7.08 -25.09
CA ALA A 20 -18.39 6.45 -25.41
C ALA A 20 -18.86 6.69 -26.87
N HIS A 21 -18.53 7.84 -27.45
CA HIS A 21 -19.10 8.28 -28.74
C HIS A 21 -18.10 8.26 -29.90
N THR A 22 -16.87 7.79 -29.67
CA THR A 22 -15.83 7.69 -30.70
C THR A 22 -15.19 6.31 -30.73
N ALA A 23 -14.48 6.01 -31.82
CA ALA A 23 -13.67 4.80 -31.94
C ALA A 23 -12.32 4.88 -31.18
N LEU A 24 -12.10 5.93 -30.37
CA LEU A 24 -10.86 6.12 -29.61
C LEU A 24 -10.80 5.16 -28.42
N LYS A 25 -10.39 3.93 -28.71
CA LYS A 25 -10.05 2.89 -27.74
C LYS A 25 -8.59 2.45 -27.96
N PRO A 26 -7.87 2.02 -26.91
CA PRO A 26 -8.26 1.98 -25.49
C PRO A 26 -8.25 3.38 -24.83
N MET A 27 -8.60 3.47 -23.54
CA MET A 27 -8.70 4.74 -22.79
C MET A 27 -7.40 5.58 -22.84
N SER A 28 -6.23 4.97 -23.02
CA SER A 28 -4.98 5.70 -23.25
C SER A 28 -5.01 6.59 -24.50
N LYS A 29 -5.65 6.14 -25.59
CA LYS A 29 -5.85 6.93 -26.82
C LYS A 29 -6.79 8.12 -26.58
N THR A 30 -7.83 7.93 -25.74
CA THR A 30 -8.71 9.03 -25.31
C THR A 30 -7.96 10.06 -24.47
N LEU A 31 -7.19 9.62 -23.47
CA LEU A 31 -6.44 10.53 -22.62
C LEU A 31 -5.32 11.25 -23.37
N PHE A 32 -4.67 10.56 -24.32
CA PHE A 32 -3.77 11.19 -25.28
C PHE A 32 -4.48 12.35 -25.99
N PHE A 33 -5.61 12.08 -26.62
CA PHE A 33 -6.36 13.08 -27.36
C PHE A 33 -6.76 14.29 -26.50
N VAL A 34 -7.40 14.04 -25.36
CA VAL A 34 -7.84 15.07 -24.42
C VAL A 34 -6.64 15.92 -23.96
N SER A 35 -5.53 15.29 -23.57
CA SER A 35 -4.34 16.00 -23.07
C SER A 35 -3.75 16.98 -24.09
N ARG A 36 -3.73 16.63 -25.38
CA ARG A 36 -3.21 17.50 -26.45
C ARG A 36 -4.12 18.67 -26.71
N LEU A 37 -5.45 18.45 -26.71
CA LEU A 37 -6.40 19.54 -26.83
C LEU A 37 -6.29 20.55 -25.68
N LEU A 38 -6.15 20.06 -24.43
CA LEU A 38 -5.96 20.93 -23.27
C LEU A 38 -4.67 21.73 -23.37
N LEU A 39 -3.60 21.11 -23.87
CA LEU A 39 -2.32 21.78 -24.05
C LEU A 39 -2.40 22.89 -25.11
N VAL A 40 -3.06 22.63 -26.24
CA VAL A 40 -3.32 23.66 -27.26
C VAL A 40 -4.19 24.77 -26.68
N LEU A 41 -5.25 24.43 -25.96
CA LEU A 41 -6.14 25.40 -25.33
C LEU A 41 -5.39 26.31 -24.34
N LYS A 42 -4.45 25.77 -23.56
CA LYS A 42 -3.64 26.57 -22.62
C LYS A 42 -2.67 27.51 -23.33
N HIS A 43 -2.08 27.09 -24.46
CA HIS A 43 -0.92 27.77 -25.04
C HIS A 43 -1.14 28.47 -26.39
N SER A 44 -2.26 28.20 -27.09
CA SER A 44 -2.57 28.83 -28.38
C SER A 44 -3.58 29.97 -28.22
N ARG A 45 -3.07 31.21 -28.22
CA ARG A 45 -3.93 32.41 -28.25
C ARG A 45 -4.78 32.48 -29.53
N LYS A 46 -4.24 32.01 -30.66
CA LYS A 46 -4.92 32.04 -31.95
C LYS A 46 -6.12 31.12 -31.96
N LEU A 47 -5.98 29.90 -31.44
CA LEU A 47 -7.09 28.96 -31.35
C LEU A 47 -8.15 29.46 -30.36
N ASN A 48 -7.73 30.01 -29.21
CA ASN A 48 -8.65 30.58 -28.23
C ASN A 48 -9.48 31.74 -28.82
N ALA A 49 -8.87 32.62 -29.61
CA ALA A 49 -9.58 33.70 -30.28
C ALA A 49 -10.63 33.20 -31.30
N ILE A 50 -10.40 32.04 -31.95
CA ILE A 50 -11.39 31.40 -32.83
C ILE A 50 -12.56 30.86 -31.99
N ILE A 51 -12.25 30.15 -30.91
CA ILE A 51 -13.23 29.57 -29.98
C ILE A 51 -14.11 30.67 -29.35
N GLU A 52 -13.51 31.76 -28.89
CA GLU A 52 -14.22 32.90 -28.27
C GLU A 52 -15.18 33.60 -29.25
N LYS A 53 -14.83 33.64 -30.53
CA LYS A 53 -15.68 34.18 -31.60
C LYS A 53 -16.75 33.19 -32.09
N LYS A 54 -16.92 32.05 -31.41
CA LYS A 54 -17.79 30.93 -31.81
C LYS A 54 -17.47 30.37 -33.21
N GLY A 55 -16.22 30.52 -33.66
CA GLY A 55 -15.74 29.85 -34.87
C GLY A 55 -15.35 28.41 -34.56
N SER A 56 -15.44 27.53 -35.56
CA SER A 56 -14.98 26.14 -35.46
C SER A 56 -13.57 26.02 -36.04
N PRO A 57 -12.54 25.72 -35.24
CA PRO A 57 -11.21 25.44 -35.76
C PRO A 57 -11.23 24.18 -36.63
N THR A 58 -10.53 24.22 -37.75
CA THR A 58 -10.34 23.04 -38.61
C THR A 58 -9.36 22.04 -37.97
N ILE A 59 -9.40 20.78 -38.42
CA ILE A 59 -8.43 19.75 -38.00
C ILE A 59 -6.99 20.24 -38.24
N THR A 60 -6.73 20.80 -39.42
CA THR A 60 -5.42 21.36 -39.77
C THR A 60 -5.00 22.46 -38.81
N GLN A 61 -5.90 23.36 -38.42
CA GLN A 61 -5.60 24.42 -37.46
C GLN A 61 -5.22 23.85 -36.09
N PHE A 62 -5.92 22.84 -35.59
CA PHE A 62 -5.54 22.18 -34.33
C PHE A 62 -4.16 21.53 -34.41
N VAL A 63 -3.89 20.79 -35.50
CA VAL A 63 -2.61 20.11 -35.70
C VAL A 63 -1.46 21.11 -35.81
N ASP A 64 -1.64 22.20 -36.55
CA ASP A 64 -0.63 23.25 -36.70
C ASP A 64 -0.32 23.93 -35.36
N GLU A 65 -1.34 24.33 -34.60
CA GLU A 65 -1.16 24.95 -33.30
C GLU A 65 -0.54 23.97 -32.30
N TYR A 66 -0.93 22.70 -32.33
CA TYR A 66 -0.28 21.67 -31.53
C TYR A 66 1.19 21.49 -31.87
N ASN A 67 1.55 21.44 -33.16
CA ASN A 67 2.95 21.32 -33.59
C ASN A 67 3.79 22.52 -33.14
N LEU A 68 3.22 23.74 -33.14
CA LEU A 68 3.87 24.92 -32.60
C LEU A 68 4.10 24.80 -31.09
N VAL A 69 3.11 24.36 -30.33
CA VAL A 69 3.21 24.14 -28.87
C VAL A 69 4.22 23.05 -28.55
N ARG A 70 4.18 21.94 -29.29
CA ARG A 70 5.09 20.80 -29.16
C ARG A 70 6.54 21.23 -29.41
N LYS A 71 6.77 22.04 -30.45
CA LYS A 71 8.09 22.62 -30.75
C LYS A 71 8.54 23.64 -29.70
N LYS A 72 7.62 24.47 -29.20
CA LYS A 72 7.91 25.49 -28.16
C LYS A 72 8.47 24.84 -26.89
N PHE A 73 7.91 23.71 -26.48
CA PHE A 73 8.25 23.06 -25.20
C PHE A 73 9.15 21.82 -25.33
N ASP A 74 9.67 21.54 -26.53
CA ASP A 74 10.53 20.38 -26.79
C ASP A 74 9.91 19.07 -26.24
N LEU A 75 8.67 18.81 -26.66
CA LEU A 75 7.95 17.59 -26.29
C LEU A 75 8.32 16.44 -27.24
N SER A 76 8.41 15.22 -26.68
CA SER A 76 8.74 13.99 -27.41
C SER A 76 7.79 13.70 -28.58
N SER A 77 8.16 12.72 -29.41
CA SER A 77 7.20 12.16 -30.38
C SER A 77 6.00 11.58 -29.67
N ASP A 78 4.83 11.76 -30.24
CA ASP A 78 3.60 11.19 -29.71
C ASP A 78 3.51 9.68 -29.99
N ASP A 79 2.79 8.96 -29.13
CA ASP A 79 2.46 7.54 -29.35
C ASP A 79 1.32 7.34 -30.37
N TYR A 80 0.55 8.40 -30.64
CA TYR A 80 -0.53 8.41 -31.63
C TYR A 80 -0.42 9.64 -32.53
N ASP A 81 -0.85 9.52 -33.79
CA ASP A 81 -0.93 10.64 -34.71
C ASP A 81 -2.16 11.50 -34.41
N LEU A 82 -1.97 12.75 -33.97
CA LEU A 82 -3.07 13.65 -33.62
C LEU A 82 -3.96 13.98 -34.83
N SER A 83 -3.40 14.09 -36.04
CA SER A 83 -4.17 14.36 -37.25
C SER A 83 -5.09 13.20 -37.58
N GLN A 84 -4.59 11.97 -37.46
CA GLN A 84 -5.41 10.77 -37.64
C GLN A 84 -6.50 10.69 -36.56
N VAL A 85 -6.15 10.93 -35.30
CA VAL A 85 -7.11 10.92 -34.18
C VAL A 85 -8.22 11.95 -34.38
N LEU A 86 -7.89 13.17 -34.82
CA LEU A 86 -8.86 14.22 -35.12
C LEU A 86 -9.74 13.86 -36.32
N GLY A 87 -9.18 13.21 -37.35
CA GLY A 87 -9.95 12.68 -38.48
C GLY A 87 -10.95 11.60 -38.06
N ASP A 88 -10.53 10.67 -37.19
CA ASP A 88 -11.38 9.59 -36.67
C ASP A 88 -12.62 10.11 -35.90
N ILE A 89 -12.59 11.36 -35.42
CA ILE A 89 -13.66 11.96 -34.62
C ILE A 89 -14.36 13.15 -35.30
N GLU A 90 -14.09 13.39 -36.59
CA GLU A 90 -14.63 14.55 -37.32
C GLU A 90 -16.15 14.76 -37.13
N PRO A 91 -17.01 13.71 -37.12
CA PRO A 91 -18.45 13.87 -36.88
C PRO A 91 -18.81 14.39 -35.47
N GLN A 92 -17.90 14.26 -34.50
CA GLN A 92 -18.10 14.68 -33.12
C GLN A 92 -17.42 16.02 -32.80
N LEU A 93 -16.73 16.63 -33.76
CA LEU A 93 -15.88 17.80 -33.53
C LEU A 93 -16.64 18.99 -32.94
N GLU A 94 -17.89 19.23 -33.38
CA GLU A 94 -18.74 20.30 -32.82
C GLU A 94 -18.99 20.10 -31.31
N ASN A 95 -19.28 18.87 -30.89
CA ASN A 95 -19.50 18.55 -29.47
C ASN A 95 -18.20 18.70 -28.68
N VAL A 96 -17.06 18.26 -29.24
CA VAL A 96 -15.73 18.45 -28.63
C VAL A 96 -15.42 19.93 -28.42
N LEU A 97 -15.70 20.78 -29.40
CA LEU A 97 -15.54 22.22 -29.27
C LEU A 97 -16.45 22.80 -28.17
N GLY A 98 -17.68 22.31 -28.05
CA GLY A 98 -18.58 22.67 -26.95
C GLY A 98 -17.99 22.38 -25.57
N PHE A 99 -17.30 21.25 -25.40
CA PHE A 99 -16.54 20.94 -24.18
C PHE A 99 -15.35 21.89 -24.00
N LEU A 100 -14.54 22.12 -25.04
CA LEU A 100 -13.37 23.00 -24.95
C LEU A 100 -13.73 24.45 -24.60
N VAL A 101 -14.81 25.00 -25.16
CA VAL A 101 -15.31 26.34 -24.80
C VAL A 101 -15.62 26.42 -23.31
N LYS A 102 -16.31 25.41 -22.77
CA LYS A 102 -16.66 25.36 -21.34
C LYS A 102 -15.42 25.22 -20.47
N ILE A 103 -14.49 24.34 -20.85
CA ILE A 103 -13.20 24.17 -20.15
C ILE A 103 -12.42 25.48 -20.13
N HIS A 104 -12.32 26.17 -21.27
CA HIS A 104 -11.68 27.49 -21.40
C HIS A 104 -12.29 28.49 -20.42
N ASN A 105 -13.61 28.63 -20.44
CA ASN A 105 -14.33 29.57 -19.56
C ASN A 105 -14.18 29.23 -18.07
N LEU A 106 -14.14 27.95 -17.71
CA LEU A 106 -13.94 27.51 -16.32
C LEU A 106 -12.50 27.70 -15.82
N SER A 107 -11.52 27.72 -16.73
CA SER A 107 -10.09 27.83 -16.42
C SER A 107 -9.49 29.22 -16.67
N ALA A 108 -10.23 30.14 -17.29
CA ALA A 108 -9.75 31.47 -17.71
C ALA A 108 -9.13 32.31 -16.56
N ASP A 109 -9.63 32.16 -15.34
CA ASP A 109 -9.22 32.98 -14.18
C ASP A 109 -8.30 32.25 -13.18
N PHE A 110 -7.97 30.96 -13.42
CA PHE A 110 -7.30 30.13 -12.42
C PHE A 110 -6.33 29.12 -13.03
N ASP A 111 -5.12 29.00 -12.47
CA ASP A 111 -4.16 27.91 -12.75
C ASP A 111 -4.58 26.62 -12.04
N VAL A 112 -5.73 26.08 -12.45
CA VAL A 112 -6.36 24.87 -11.89
C VAL A 112 -6.46 23.74 -12.91
N LEU A 113 -6.03 23.97 -14.16
CA LEU A 113 -6.16 23.00 -15.23
C LEU A 113 -5.27 21.77 -15.01
N GLY A 114 -4.07 21.94 -14.46
CA GLY A 114 -3.21 20.81 -14.08
C GLY A 114 -3.80 20.00 -12.93
N LEU A 115 -4.24 20.66 -11.85
CA LEU A 115 -4.99 19.99 -10.77
C LEU A 115 -6.17 19.18 -11.31
N ALA A 116 -6.99 19.77 -12.18
CA ALA A 116 -8.14 19.09 -12.76
C ALA A 116 -7.74 17.94 -13.71
N PHE A 117 -6.65 18.10 -14.46
CA PHE A 117 -6.08 17.05 -15.30
C PHE A 117 -5.51 15.89 -14.46
N ASN A 118 -4.83 16.18 -13.34
CA ASN A 118 -4.37 15.17 -12.38
C ASN A 118 -5.55 14.39 -11.78
N SER A 119 -6.66 15.07 -11.45
CA SER A 119 -7.92 14.45 -11.03
C SER A 119 -8.57 13.59 -12.13
N LEU A 120 -8.51 14.01 -13.39
CA LEU A 120 -8.95 13.21 -14.55
C LEU A 120 -8.12 11.92 -14.67
N LEU A 121 -6.79 12.03 -14.63
CA LEU A 121 -5.89 10.88 -14.66
C LEU A 121 -6.24 9.93 -13.51
N ARG A 122 -6.40 10.44 -12.29
CA ARG A 122 -6.86 9.64 -11.15
C ARG A 122 -8.15 8.88 -11.46
N GLY A 123 -9.21 9.57 -11.89
CA GLY A 123 -10.52 8.98 -12.12
C GLY A 123 -10.53 7.88 -13.20
N LYS A 124 -9.74 8.04 -14.28
CA LYS A 124 -9.68 7.05 -15.37
C LYS A 124 -8.77 5.86 -15.07
N PHE A 125 -7.67 6.10 -14.37
CA PHE A 125 -6.74 5.03 -14.00
C PHE A 125 -7.33 4.15 -12.88
N GLU A 126 -8.04 4.72 -11.90
CA GLU A 126 -8.66 3.98 -10.79
C GLU A 126 -9.87 3.11 -11.19
N ALA A 127 -10.43 3.26 -12.39
CA ALA A 127 -11.65 2.59 -12.83
C ALA A 127 -11.48 1.11 -13.27
N GLY A 128 -10.31 0.50 -13.07
CA GLY A 128 -10.08 -0.91 -13.38
C GLY A 128 -9.90 -1.24 -14.87
N GLU A 129 -9.75 -0.24 -15.75
CA GLU A 129 -9.48 -0.42 -17.18
C GLU A 129 -8.00 -0.77 -17.51
N GLY A 130 -7.26 -1.31 -16.54
CA GLY A 130 -5.87 -1.76 -16.73
C GLY A 130 -4.80 -0.66 -16.78
N LEU A 131 -5.18 0.62 -16.69
CA LEU A 131 -4.23 1.74 -16.70
C LEU A 131 -3.69 2.08 -15.30
N GLY A 132 -4.47 1.90 -14.23
CA GLY A 132 -4.16 2.43 -12.89
C GLY A 132 -3.50 1.49 -11.90
N THR A 133 -2.70 0.53 -12.33
CA THR A 133 -2.09 -0.42 -11.39
C THR A 133 -1.16 0.22 -10.35
N HIS A 134 -0.77 1.51 -10.45
CA HIS A 134 0.20 2.13 -9.52
C HIS A 134 -0.02 3.62 -9.21
N LEU A 135 -1.24 4.17 -9.31
CA LEU A 135 -1.45 5.58 -8.87
C LEU A 135 -1.52 5.69 -7.35
N THR A 136 -0.71 6.60 -6.79
CA THR A 136 -0.76 6.93 -5.36
C THR A 136 -1.85 7.96 -5.07
N PRO A 137 -2.81 7.68 -4.16
CA PRO A 137 -3.87 8.62 -3.80
C PRO A 137 -3.32 9.93 -3.25
N GLU A 138 -4.05 11.03 -3.46
CA GLU A 138 -3.64 12.36 -3.01
C GLU A 138 -3.57 12.45 -1.48
N GLU A 139 -4.44 11.67 -0.83
CA GLU A 139 -4.55 11.50 0.60
C GLU A 139 -3.31 10.88 1.21
N VAL A 140 -2.48 10.23 0.39
CA VAL A 140 -1.15 9.72 0.74
C VAL A 140 -0.06 10.68 0.26
N VAL A 141 -0.15 11.17 -0.98
CA VAL A 141 0.86 12.03 -1.60
C VAL A 141 1.09 13.31 -0.78
N THR A 142 0.03 14.06 -0.49
CA THR A 142 0.14 15.37 0.16
C THR A 142 0.75 15.26 1.56
N PRO A 143 0.26 14.38 2.46
CA PRO A 143 0.89 14.19 3.77
C PRO A 143 2.34 13.69 3.68
N THR A 144 2.66 12.81 2.73
CA THR A 144 4.02 12.29 2.54
C THR A 144 4.99 13.40 2.16
N VAL A 145 4.61 14.28 1.21
CA VAL A 145 5.40 15.46 0.83
C VAL A 145 5.67 16.35 2.05
N GLN A 146 4.63 16.67 2.83
CA GLN A 146 4.74 17.52 4.02
C GLN A 146 5.72 16.95 5.06
N MET A 147 5.60 15.66 5.37
CA MET A 147 6.45 15.02 6.36
C MET A 147 7.89 14.82 5.86
N ALA A 148 8.09 14.51 4.59
CA ALA A 148 9.43 14.36 4.02
C ALA A 148 10.20 15.68 4.05
N LEU A 149 9.54 16.80 3.71
CA LEU A 149 10.12 18.15 3.82
C LEU A 149 10.49 18.51 5.27
N ALA A 150 9.78 17.98 6.27
CA ALA A 150 10.05 18.25 7.69
C ALA A 150 11.27 17.50 8.24
N ILE A 151 11.70 16.40 7.59
CA ILE A 151 12.88 15.61 7.98
C ILE A 151 14.15 16.14 7.30
N MET A 152 13.99 16.79 6.14
CA MET A 152 15.11 17.24 5.32
C MET A 152 15.95 18.31 6.01
N ASN A 153 17.27 18.24 5.84
CA ASN A 153 18.16 19.28 6.34
C ASN A 153 17.89 20.60 5.63
N LYS A 154 17.81 21.69 6.40
CA LYS A 154 17.48 23.03 5.88
C LYS A 154 18.42 23.47 4.75
N ASN A 155 19.73 23.27 4.88
CA ASN A 155 20.69 23.66 3.84
C ASN A 155 20.49 22.90 2.52
N VAL A 156 20.03 21.65 2.58
CA VAL A 156 19.73 20.84 1.39
C VAL A 156 18.44 21.33 0.74
N LEU A 157 17.42 21.67 1.54
CA LEU A 157 16.20 22.31 1.03
C LEU A 157 16.50 23.67 0.38
N ASP A 158 17.27 24.53 1.04
CA ASP A 158 17.66 25.83 0.51
C ASP A 158 18.47 25.69 -0.81
N GLY A 159 19.35 24.68 -0.88
CA GLY A 159 20.05 24.32 -2.12
C GLY A 159 19.08 23.82 -3.21
N LEU A 160 18.14 22.95 -2.88
CA LEU A 160 17.12 22.49 -3.82
C LEU A 160 16.32 23.66 -4.42
N LEU A 161 15.96 24.67 -3.61
CA LEU A 161 15.23 25.86 -4.08
C LEU A 161 16.12 26.90 -4.79
N SER A 162 17.45 26.79 -4.70
CA SER A 162 18.40 27.73 -5.29
C SER A 162 18.93 27.28 -6.66
N GLU A 163 18.92 28.15 -7.68
CA GLU A 163 19.49 27.86 -9.01
C GLU A 163 20.98 27.46 -9.00
N LYS A 164 21.72 27.88 -7.98
CA LYS A 164 23.18 27.68 -7.91
C LYS A 164 23.58 26.26 -7.53
N SER A 165 22.67 25.48 -6.96
CA SER A 165 22.92 24.11 -6.52
C SER A 165 22.43 23.10 -7.57
N ASP A 166 23.16 21.99 -7.71
CA ASP A 166 22.79 20.88 -8.57
C ASP A 166 21.84 19.87 -7.89
N PHE A 167 21.32 20.17 -6.70
CA PHE A 167 20.31 19.35 -6.05
C PHE A 167 19.01 19.30 -6.84
N VAL A 168 18.43 18.10 -6.91
CA VAL A 168 17.21 17.78 -7.64
C VAL A 168 16.20 17.08 -6.74
N ALA A 169 14.92 17.13 -7.14
CA ALA A 169 13.87 16.31 -6.57
C ALA A 169 13.37 15.31 -7.62
N GLY A 170 12.88 14.14 -7.22
CA GLY A 170 12.36 13.21 -8.22
C GLY A 170 11.59 12.00 -7.74
N ASP A 171 11.18 11.22 -8.72
CA ASP A 171 10.54 9.91 -8.59
C ASP A 171 11.08 8.99 -9.68
N ILE A 172 11.67 7.85 -9.30
CA ILE A 172 12.30 6.92 -10.23
C ILE A 172 11.36 5.83 -10.75
N THR A 173 10.10 5.85 -10.31
CA THR A 173 8.99 5.04 -10.85
C THR A 173 7.75 5.93 -10.93
N GLY A 174 7.92 7.08 -11.57
CA GLY A 174 7.09 8.25 -11.29
C GLY A 174 5.69 8.23 -11.85
N GLY A 175 5.36 7.31 -12.74
CA GLY A 175 4.07 7.28 -13.42
C GLY A 175 3.74 8.66 -13.99
N THR A 176 2.53 9.14 -13.71
CA THR A 176 2.06 10.46 -14.17
C THR A 176 2.60 11.64 -13.34
N GLY A 177 3.51 11.40 -12.39
CA GLY A 177 4.23 12.43 -11.65
C GLY A 177 3.46 13.08 -10.50
N ARG A 178 2.52 12.37 -9.87
CA ARG A 178 1.68 12.92 -8.78
C ARG A 178 2.51 13.47 -7.62
N PHE A 179 3.48 12.70 -7.10
CA PHE A 179 4.35 13.19 -6.03
C PHE A 179 5.06 14.49 -6.40
N MET A 180 5.61 14.55 -7.61
CA MET A 180 6.36 15.71 -8.09
C MET A 180 5.47 16.93 -8.30
N PHE A 181 4.27 16.73 -8.84
CA PHE A 181 3.30 17.80 -9.02
C PHE A 181 2.85 18.40 -7.68
N HIS A 182 2.50 17.57 -6.70
CA HIS A 182 2.12 18.03 -5.36
C HIS A 182 3.29 18.64 -4.59
N LEU A 183 4.52 18.17 -4.81
CA LEU A 183 5.73 18.81 -4.29
C LEU A 183 5.90 20.23 -4.84
N ALA A 184 5.79 20.41 -6.16
CA ALA A 184 5.89 21.73 -6.79
C ALA A 184 4.83 22.70 -6.26
N LYS A 185 3.58 22.24 -6.11
CA LYS A 185 2.51 23.02 -5.47
C LYS A 185 2.83 23.38 -4.02
N SER A 186 3.36 22.45 -3.24
CA SER A 186 3.72 22.68 -1.82
C SER A 186 4.85 23.70 -1.63
N LEU A 187 5.65 23.93 -2.68
CA LEU A 187 6.80 24.83 -2.66
C LEU A 187 6.59 26.13 -3.46
N GLU A 188 5.41 26.33 -4.05
CA GLU A 188 5.10 27.48 -4.93
C GLU A 188 5.32 28.84 -4.26
N ASN A 189 5.09 28.93 -2.94
CA ASN A 189 5.32 30.17 -2.17
C ASN A 189 6.77 30.34 -1.68
N LYS A 190 7.64 29.34 -1.85
CA LYS A 190 9.02 29.31 -1.33
C LYS A 190 10.08 29.32 -2.42
N ALA A 191 9.70 29.07 -3.66
CA ALA A 191 10.60 29.05 -4.80
C ALA A 191 9.93 29.70 -6.00
N GLU A 192 10.76 30.23 -6.91
CA GLU A 192 10.28 30.60 -8.23
C GLU A 192 9.84 29.34 -8.96
N LYS A 193 8.51 29.16 -9.10
CA LYS A 193 7.85 27.97 -9.65
C LYS A 193 8.50 27.48 -10.95
N ASN A 194 8.79 28.42 -11.84
CA ASN A 194 9.39 28.18 -13.14
C ASN A 194 10.80 27.55 -13.07
N THR A 195 11.56 27.93 -12.06
CA THR A 195 12.91 27.43 -11.83
C THR A 195 12.89 26.08 -11.14
N PHE A 196 12.04 25.91 -10.12
CA PHE A 196 11.95 24.65 -9.39
C PHE A 196 11.51 23.49 -10.29
N ASN A 197 10.56 23.71 -11.21
CA ASN A 197 10.09 22.68 -12.13
C ASN A 197 11.25 22.05 -12.94
N LYS A 198 12.28 22.83 -13.33
CA LYS A 198 13.44 22.31 -14.08
C LYS A 198 14.37 21.42 -13.26
N LYS A 199 14.24 21.45 -11.93
CA LYS A 199 14.99 20.61 -10.97
C LYS A 199 14.25 19.33 -10.61
N ILE A 200 13.06 19.12 -11.15
CA ILE A 200 12.30 17.88 -10.98
C ILE A 200 12.74 16.89 -12.06
N TYR A 201 13.08 15.68 -11.63
CA TYR A 201 13.46 14.57 -12.48
C TYR A 201 12.49 13.41 -12.26
N LEU A 202 11.96 12.86 -13.34
CA LEU A 202 11.04 11.73 -13.27
C LEU A 202 11.47 10.63 -14.24
N PHE A 203 11.45 9.38 -13.77
CA PHE A 203 11.76 8.22 -14.59
C PHE A 203 10.59 7.24 -14.55
N ASP A 204 10.21 6.72 -15.70
CA ASP A 204 9.20 5.66 -15.82
C ASP A 204 9.47 4.81 -17.06
N GLN A 205 8.98 3.58 -17.07
CA GLN A 205 9.06 2.70 -18.25
C GLN A 205 8.03 3.05 -19.32
N SER A 206 6.97 3.77 -18.94
CA SER A 206 5.87 4.12 -19.80
C SER A 206 6.03 5.54 -20.34
N LYS A 207 6.19 5.63 -21.66
CA LYS A 207 6.32 6.91 -22.35
C LYS A 207 5.10 7.81 -22.12
N ILE A 208 3.88 7.26 -22.26
CA ILE A 208 2.65 8.02 -22.03
C ILE A 208 2.57 8.58 -20.59
N HIS A 209 3.11 7.88 -19.59
CA HIS A 209 3.16 8.38 -18.22
C HIS A 209 4.10 9.59 -18.09
N THR A 210 5.30 9.48 -18.65
CA THR A 210 6.28 10.57 -18.65
C THR A 210 5.73 11.82 -19.36
N GLU A 211 5.03 11.63 -20.48
CA GLU A 211 4.38 12.72 -21.22
C GLU A 211 3.22 13.34 -20.43
N PHE A 212 2.38 12.54 -19.78
CA PHE A 212 1.31 13.08 -18.92
C PHE A 212 1.86 13.87 -17.75
N CYS A 213 3.02 13.49 -17.20
CA CYS A 213 3.70 14.32 -16.22
C CYS A 213 4.09 15.68 -16.80
N GLU A 214 4.79 15.70 -17.95
CA GLU A 214 5.21 16.96 -18.59
C GLU A 214 4.02 17.86 -18.92
N ILE A 215 2.97 17.29 -19.52
CA ILE A 215 1.74 18.01 -19.84
C ILE A 215 1.10 18.57 -18.59
N ASN A 216 0.98 17.80 -17.51
CA ASN A 216 0.37 18.26 -16.27
C ASN A 216 1.03 19.54 -15.73
N PHE A 217 2.36 19.63 -15.79
CA PHE A 217 3.11 20.83 -15.44
C PHE A 217 2.91 21.98 -16.42
N LEU A 218 2.86 21.69 -17.73
CA LEU A 218 2.64 22.70 -18.77
C LEU A 218 1.21 23.26 -18.76
N LEU A 219 0.24 22.56 -18.18
CA LEU A 219 -1.12 23.10 -18.00
C LEU A 219 -1.19 24.20 -16.93
N GLU A 220 -0.16 24.37 -16.09
CA GLU A 220 -0.11 25.37 -15.01
C GLU A 220 1.12 26.27 -15.00
N SER A 221 2.10 26.02 -15.87
CA SER A 221 3.34 26.78 -15.91
C SER A 221 3.98 26.72 -17.29
N GLU A 222 4.98 27.56 -17.53
CA GLU A 222 5.75 27.55 -18.78
C GLU A 222 6.97 26.62 -18.73
N ASN A 223 7.19 25.90 -17.62
CA ASN A 223 8.33 25.02 -17.45
C ASN A 223 7.90 23.63 -16.98
N LYS A 224 8.51 22.61 -17.58
CA LYS A 224 8.24 21.20 -17.29
C LYS A 224 9.36 20.54 -16.49
N PRO A 225 9.06 19.45 -15.77
CA PRO A 225 10.08 18.54 -15.25
C PRO A 225 10.90 17.90 -16.37
N LYS A 226 12.04 17.33 -16.00
CA LYS A 226 12.83 16.46 -16.88
C LYS A 226 12.35 15.02 -16.73
N CYS A 227 11.51 14.58 -17.64
CA CYS A 227 10.98 13.22 -17.65
C CYS A 227 11.79 12.32 -18.59
N PHE A 228 12.10 11.11 -18.15
CA PHE A 228 12.89 10.14 -18.91
C PHE A 228 12.15 8.80 -19.00
N CYS A 229 11.81 8.39 -20.22
CA CYS A 229 11.31 7.04 -20.48
C CYS A 229 12.49 6.07 -20.50
N VAL A 230 12.60 5.18 -19.51
CA VAL A 230 13.71 4.21 -19.38
C VAL A 230 13.15 2.79 -19.26
N PRO A 231 13.72 1.78 -19.94
CA PRO A 231 13.19 0.41 -19.88
C PRO A 231 13.15 -0.16 -18.46
N ASP A 232 14.13 0.20 -17.64
CA ASP A 232 14.23 -0.21 -16.24
C ASP A 232 15.06 0.81 -15.45
N SER A 233 14.44 1.45 -14.46
CA SER A 233 15.10 2.43 -13.58
C SER A 233 16.17 1.80 -12.68
N LEU A 234 16.11 0.50 -12.39
CA LEU A 234 17.13 -0.18 -11.57
C LEU A 234 18.47 -0.31 -12.31
N THR A 235 18.43 -0.35 -13.64
CA THR A 235 19.59 -0.59 -14.52
C THR A 235 19.88 0.55 -15.50
N SER A 236 19.38 1.75 -15.20
CA SER A 236 19.54 2.93 -16.06
C SER A 236 20.81 3.74 -15.75
N ASP A 237 21.73 3.80 -16.71
CA ASP A 237 22.96 4.62 -16.63
C ASP A 237 22.68 6.12 -16.50
N SER A 238 21.58 6.62 -17.10
CA SER A 238 21.22 8.03 -17.00
C SER A 238 20.85 8.41 -15.57
N LEU A 239 20.28 7.47 -14.82
CA LEU A 239 19.97 7.66 -13.41
C LEU A 239 21.23 7.56 -12.54
N ASP A 240 22.19 6.70 -12.87
CA ASP A 240 23.46 6.60 -12.11
C ASP A 240 24.30 7.88 -12.15
N LYS A 241 24.20 8.67 -13.22
CA LYS A 241 24.82 10.01 -13.32
C LYS A 241 24.28 11.01 -12.28
N LEU A 242 23.17 10.69 -11.64
CA LEU A 242 22.51 11.51 -10.62
C LEU A 242 22.72 10.97 -9.19
N ARG A 243 23.60 9.98 -8.99
CA ARG A 243 23.98 9.49 -7.66
C ARG A 243 24.40 10.64 -6.76
N GLY A 244 23.86 10.66 -5.54
CA GLY A 244 24.15 11.70 -4.55
C GLY A 244 23.58 13.09 -4.85
N LYS A 245 22.69 13.26 -5.84
CA LYS A 245 22.15 14.58 -6.22
C LYS A 245 20.71 14.82 -5.78
N PHE A 246 19.97 13.78 -5.42
CA PHE A 246 18.58 13.94 -5.04
C PHE A 246 18.46 14.44 -3.59
N ALA A 247 18.06 15.70 -3.43
CA ALA A 247 17.65 16.23 -2.14
C ALA A 247 16.36 15.56 -1.64
N LEU A 248 15.44 15.25 -2.57
CA LEU A 248 14.16 14.61 -2.27
C LEU A 248 13.84 13.53 -3.30
N LEU A 249 13.58 12.31 -2.83
CA LEU A 249 12.96 11.25 -3.63
C LEU A 249 11.61 10.90 -3.01
N LEU A 250 10.55 10.90 -3.80
CA LEU A 250 9.21 10.49 -3.36
C LEU A 250 8.66 9.50 -4.37
N THR A 251 8.35 8.28 -3.94
CA THR A 251 8.10 7.19 -4.89
C THR A 251 7.18 6.09 -4.36
N ASN A 252 6.51 5.40 -5.27
CA ASN A 252 5.71 4.20 -5.02
C ASN A 252 6.15 3.12 -6.02
N PRO A 253 7.21 2.36 -5.72
CA PRO A 253 7.79 1.41 -6.65
C PRO A 253 6.82 0.26 -6.94
N PRO A 254 6.98 -0.44 -8.09
CA PRO A 254 6.31 -1.71 -8.28
C PRO A 254 6.76 -2.68 -7.18
N PHE A 255 5.82 -3.50 -6.70
CA PHE A 255 6.08 -4.54 -5.72
C PHE A 255 5.36 -5.84 -6.08
N GLY A 256 5.88 -6.95 -5.56
CA GLY A 256 5.30 -8.27 -5.72
C GLY A 256 6.37 -9.36 -5.65
N VAL A 257 6.05 -10.43 -4.90
CA VAL A 257 6.96 -11.56 -4.70
C VAL A 257 7.39 -12.16 -6.04
N ASN A 258 8.70 -12.30 -6.24
CA ASN A 258 9.34 -12.90 -7.41
C ASN A 258 8.98 -12.20 -8.74
N LYS A 259 8.77 -10.89 -8.72
CA LYS A 259 8.41 -10.10 -9.92
C LYS A 259 9.59 -9.50 -10.66
N TYR A 260 10.79 -9.54 -10.08
CA TYR A 260 12.00 -9.06 -10.74
C TYR A 260 13.03 -10.19 -10.82
N THR A 261 13.58 -10.41 -12.01
CA THR A 261 14.50 -11.51 -12.31
C THR A 261 15.92 -10.99 -12.40
N TYR A 262 16.86 -11.75 -11.84
CA TYR A 262 18.27 -11.39 -11.88
C TYR A 262 18.79 -11.30 -13.31
N THR A 263 19.51 -10.21 -13.59
CA THR A 263 20.31 -10.02 -14.80
C THR A 263 21.73 -9.63 -14.37
N GLU A 264 22.74 -10.01 -15.14
CA GLU A 264 24.12 -9.68 -14.80
C GLU A 264 24.37 -8.17 -14.74
N ASN A 265 23.62 -7.40 -15.53
CA ASN A 265 23.72 -5.94 -15.58
C ASN A 265 23.47 -5.29 -14.22
N ILE A 266 22.59 -5.85 -13.36
CA ILE A 266 22.26 -5.26 -12.06
C ILE A 266 23.47 -5.06 -11.15
N ARG A 267 24.53 -5.87 -11.31
CA ARG A 267 25.77 -5.77 -10.53
C ARG A 267 26.55 -4.47 -10.79
N SER A 268 26.36 -3.86 -11.95
CA SER A 268 26.96 -2.55 -12.29
C SER A 268 26.23 -1.39 -11.61
N HIS A 269 25.00 -1.62 -11.13
CA HIS A 269 24.11 -0.58 -10.61
C HIS A 269 23.81 -0.71 -9.12
N ILE A 270 24.00 -1.89 -8.52
CA ILE A 270 23.78 -2.14 -7.10
C ILE A 270 24.97 -2.88 -6.50
N HIS A 271 25.44 -2.43 -5.34
CA HIS A 271 26.60 -3.01 -4.66
C HIS A 271 26.41 -4.52 -4.42
N THR A 272 27.44 -5.31 -4.76
CA THR A 272 27.34 -6.79 -4.77
C THR A 272 27.04 -7.37 -3.39
N GLU A 273 27.52 -6.77 -2.30
CA GLU A 273 27.19 -7.23 -0.95
C GLU A 273 25.70 -7.07 -0.60
N LEU A 274 25.06 -5.99 -1.06
CA LEU A 274 23.62 -5.80 -0.86
C LEU A 274 22.82 -6.81 -1.68
N LEU A 275 23.25 -7.09 -2.91
CA LEU A 275 22.65 -8.15 -3.73
C LEU A 275 22.76 -9.53 -3.06
N LYS A 276 23.91 -9.84 -2.45
CA LYS A 276 24.10 -11.09 -1.68
C LYS A 276 23.22 -11.13 -0.44
N PHE A 277 23.13 -10.04 0.32
CA PHE A 277 22.24 -9.93 1.48
C PHE A 277 20.78 -10.23 1.10
N LEU A 278 20.33 -9.70 -0.04
CA LEU A 278 18.99 -9.92 -0.58
C LEU A 278 18.80 -11.30 -1.25
N ASN A 279 19.80 -12.19 -1.20
CA ASN A 279 19.81 -13.47 -1.93
C ASN A 279 19.53 -13.33 -3.44
N PHE A 280 19.98 -12.22 -4.03
CA PHE A 280 19.71 -11.83 -5.42
C PHE A 280 21.03 -11.60 -6.18
N SER A 281 21.91 -12.59 -6.18
CA SER A 281 23.24 -12.49 -6.79
C SER A 281 23.54 -13.53 -7.86
N ASN A 282 22.60 -14.39 -8.23
CA ASN A 282 22.83 -15.53 -9.12
C ASN A 282 21.76 -15.61 -10.22
N SER A 283 22.11 -16.20 -11.36
CA SER A 283 21.16 -16.46 -12.45
C SER A 283 19.97 -17.29 -11.96
N GLY A 284 18.77 -16.93 -12.41
CA GLY A 284 17.50 -17.55 -11.98
C GLY A 284 16.97 -17.07 -10.63
N ALA A 285 17.71 -16.25 -9.87
CA ALA A 285 17.18 -15.62 -8.67
C ALA A 285 16.06 -14.64 -9.04
N THR A 286 15.03 -14.58 -8.19
CA THR A 286 13.92 -13.65 -8.31
C THR A 286 13.70 -12.94 -6.98
N ILE A 287 13.21 -11.70 -7.03
CA ILE A 287 12.97 -10.89 -5.83
C ILE A 287 11.73 -10.03 -6.02
N ASP A 288 11.21 -9.51 -4.90
CA ASP A 288 10.31 -8.37 -4.93
C ASP A 288 11.10 -7.10 -5.32
N PRO A 289 10.78 -6.43 -6.45
CA PRO A 289 11.53 -5.27 -6.93
C PRO A 289 11.63 -4.14 -5.90
N ALA A 290 10.67 -4.01 -4.98
CA ALA A 290 10.70 -2.98 -3.95
C ALA A 290 11.98 -3.01 -3.10
N TRP A 291 12.58 -4.19 -2.88
CA TRP A 291 13.88 -4.31 -2.20
C TRP A 291 15.01 -3.60 -2.93
N LEU A 292 15.07 -3.75 -4.26
CA LEU A 292 16.09 -3.12 -5.09
C LEU A 292 15.84 -1.62 -5.22
N PHE A 293 14.57 -1.19 -5.28
CA PHE A 293 14.20 0.22 -5.29
C PHE A 293 14.55 0.94 -3.99
N ILE A 294 14.47 0.29 -2.82
CA ILE A 294 14.99 0.87 -1.57
C ILE A 294 16.47 1.21 -1.74
N VAL A 295 17.29 0.25 -2.19
CA VAL A 295 18.74 0.45 -2.34
C VAL A 295 19.05 1.52 -3.40
N LYS A 296 18.42 1.44 -4.58
CA LYS A 296 18.65 2.39 -5.67
C LYS A 296 18.30 3.82 -5.26
N ASN A 297 17.18 4.04 -4.56
CA ASN A 297 16.81 5.37 -4.09
C ASN A 297 17.83 5.91 -3.05
N LEU A 298 18.31 5.08 -2.12
CA LEU A 298 19.32 5.50 -1.15
C LEU A 298 20.66 5.90 -1.80
N ASP A 299 21.05 5.21 -2.89
CA ASP A 299 22.24 5.56 -3.68
C ASP A 299 22.11 6.91 -4.37
N LEU A 300 20.89 7.25 -4.79
CA LEU A 300 20.58 8.50 -5.48
C LEU A 300 20.46 9.70 -4.52
N LEU A 301 20.11 9.47 -3.26
CA LEU A 301 20.01 10.52 -2.26
C LEU A 301 21.34 11.24 -2.03
N ALA A 302 21.26 12.56 -2.06
CA ALA A 302 22.26 13.47 -1.52
C ALA A 302 22.41 13.30 -0.01
N SER A 303 23.58 13.66 0.51
CA SER A 303 23.77 13.80 1.96
C SER A 303 22.89 14.94 2.50
N GLY A 304 22.12 14.66 3.55
CA GLY A 304 21.06 15.51 4.09
C GLY A 304 19.71 15.42 3.36
N GLY A 305 19.61 14.58 2.31
CA GLY A 305 18.40 14.35 1.54
C GLY A 305 17.45 13.32 2.17
N VAL A 306 16.22 13.24 1.64
CA VAL A 306 15.14 12.39 2.18
C VAL A 306 14.47 11.58 1.07
N LEU A 307 14.21 10.32 1.37
CA LEU A 307 13.36 9.40 0.61
C LEU A 307 12.02 9.23 1.33
N GLY A 308 10.91 9.52 0.65
CA GLY A 308 9.59 9.03 1.01
C GLY A 308 9.18 7.91 0.08
N ILE A 309 8.93 6.71 0.61
CA ILE A 309 8.68 5.51 -0.20
C ILE A 309 7.46 4.75 0.31
N VAL A 310 6.59 4.33 -0.61
CA VAL A 310 5.48 3.41 -0.30
C VAL A 310 5.97 1.97 -0.47
N LEU A 311 5.81 1.14 0.56
CA LEU A 311 6.26 -0.25 0.56
C LEU A 311 5.16 -1.19 1.03
N PRO A 312 5.10 -2.45 0.56
CA PRO A 312 4.21 -3.44 1.16
C PRO A 312 4.63 -3.74 2.61
N ASN A 313 3.66 -3.99 3.50
CA ASN A 313 3.94 -4.24 4.93
C ASN A 313 4.87 -5.44 5.14
N GLY A 314 4.78 -6.47 4.28
CA GLY A 314 5.67 -7.63 4.33
C GLY A 314 7.15 -7.30 4.13
N ILE A 315 7.47 -6.14 3.55
CA ILE A 315 8.82 -5.58 3.46
C ILE A 315 9.04 -4.60 4.60
N ALA A 316 8.24 -3.53 4.69
CA ALA A 316 8.47 -2.42 5.61
C ALA A 316 8.51 -2.83 7.11
N HIS A 317 7.74 -3.85 7.50
CA HIS A 317 7.65 -4.32 8.88
C HIS A 317 8.56 -5.53 9.17
N SER A 318 9.40 -5.93 8.21
CA SER A 318 10.28 -7.10 8.35
C SER A 318 11.57 -6.76 9.09
N GLU A 319 12.18 -7.77 9.70
CA GLU A 319 13.53 -7.66 10.27
C GLU A 319 14.58 -7.44 9.17
N ASP A 320 14.39 -8.06 8.00
CA ASP A 320 15.27 -7.89 6.84
C ASP A 320 15.32 -6.43 6.37
N PHE A 321 14.27 -5.64 6.57
CA PHE A 321 14.28 -4.22 6.24
C PHE A 321 15.22 -3.43 7.14
N VAL A 322 15.13 -3.65 8.46
CA VAL A 322 16.04 -3.04 9.45
C VAL A 322 17.48 -3.47 9.17
N ARG A 323 17.72 -4.77 8.93
CA ARG A 323 19.05 -5.32 8.60
C ARG A 323 19.60 -4.80 7.28
N LEU A 324 18.75 -4.57 6.28
CA LEU A 324 19.16 -3.95 5.01
C LEU A 324 19.65 -2.52 5.24
N LEU A 325 18.93 -1.71 6.03
CA LEU A 325 19.34 -0.34 6.33
C LEU A 325 20.68 -0.29 7.07
N PHE A 326 20.89 -1.15 8.08
CA PHE A 326 22.20 -1.28 8.75
C PHE A 326 23.31 -1.73 7.80
N SER A 327 23.01 -2.69 6.91
CA SER A 327 23.98 -3.14 5.89
C SER A 327 24.33 -2.00 4.93
N TYR A 328 23.35 -1.18 4.56
CA TYR A 328 23.54 0.00 3.72
C TYR A 328 24.42 1.06 4.40
N GLU A 329 24.15 1.39 5.67
CA GLU A 329 24.97 2.31 6.48
C GLU A 329 26.43 1.86 6.50
N ARG A 330 26.67 0.58 6.81
CA ARG A 330 28.02 -0.01 6.89
C ARG A 330 28.75 0.04 5.56
N ILE A 331 28.09 -0.38 4.47
CA ILE A 331 28.71 -0.48 3.14
C ILE A 331 29.04 0.91 2.58
N ASN A 332 28.16 1.89 2.78
CA ASN A 332 28.30 3.21 2.18
C ASN A 332 28.92 4.25 3.13
N ASN A 333 29.22 3.87 4.38
CA ASN A 333 29.72 4.78 5.42
C ASN A 333 28.85 6.03 5.58
N VAL A 334 27.54 5.81 5.77
CA VAL A 334 26.54 6.87 5.98
C VAL A 334 25.71 6.57 7.22
N GLU A 335 25.07 7.59 7.76
CA GLU A 335 24.04 7.45 8.78
C GLU A 335 22.65 7.56 8.14
N LEU A 336 21.76 6.64 8.47
CA LEU A 336 20.36 6.67 8.07
C LEU A 336 19.47 6.99 9.27
N THR A 337 18.47 7.82 9.02
CA THR A 337 17.35 8.06 9.93
C THR A 337 16.07 7.56 9.28
N VAL A 338 15.36 6.63 9.91
CA VAL A 338 13.94 6.40 9.59
C VAL A 338 13.10 7.36 10.42
N GLY A 339 12.66 8.45 9.79
CA GLY A 339 11.91 9.51 10.46
C GLY A 339 10.44 9.19 10.65
N GLY A 340 9.87 8.32 9.81
CA GLY A 340 8.45 8.01 9.82
C GLY A 340 8.10 6.64 9.25
N VAL A 341 7.17 5.92 9.89
CA VAL A 341 6.59 4.65 9.42
C VAL A 341 5.08 4.67 9.64
N PHE A 342 4.32 4.75 8.55
CA PHE A 342 2.87 5.00 8.57
C PHE A 342 2.12 3.91 7.82
N ALA A 343 1.54 2.96 8.55
CA ALA A 343 0.83 1.82 7.95
C ALA A 343 -0.54 2.27 7.42
N LEU A 344 -0.80 2.04 6.14
CA LEU A 344 -1.99 2.47 5.42
C LEU A 344 -3.10 1.40 5.45
N PRO A 345 -4.38 1.81 5.41
CA PRO A 345 -5.49 0.87 5.33
C PRO A 345 -5.54 0.19 3.96
N THR A 346 -6.10 -1.03 3.91
CA THR A 346 -6.18 -1.84 2.67
C THR A 346 -6.94 -1.13 1.54
N VAL A 347 -7.90 -0.27 1.88
CA VAL A 347 -8.70 0.49 0.90
C VAL A 347 -7.86 1.45 0.05
N THR A 348 -6.71 1.90 0.56
CA THR A 348 -5.90 2.98 -0.03
C THR A 348 -5.56 2.72 -1.50
N PHE A 349 -5.17 1.51 -1.85
CA PHE A 349 -4.80 1.13 -3.22
C PHE A 349 -5.77 0.11 -3.84
N ALA A 350 -6.92 -0.13 -3.19
CA ALA A 350 -7.88 -1.14 -3.62
C ALA A 350 -8.54 -0.84 -4.96
N LEU A 351 -8.62 0.44 -5.36
CA LEU A 351 -9.12 0.85 -6.68
C LEU A 351 -8.11 0.53 -7.79
N GLY A 352 -6.80 0.63 -7.50
CA GLY A 352 -5.73 0.19 -8.39
C GLY A 352 -5.57 -1.34 -8.49
N GLY A 353 -6.43 -2.12 -7.83
CA GLY A 353 -6.48 -3.57 -7.93
C GLY A 353 -5.61 -4.35 -6.92
N THR A 354 -4.89 -3.66 -6.02
CA THR A 354 -4.13 -4.34 -4.95
C THR A 354 -4.92 -4.40 -3.65
N VAL A 355 -4.82 -5.53 -2.96
CA VAL A 355 -5.34 -5.73 -1.60
C VAL A 355 -4.21 -5.79 -0.55
N ALA A 356 -2.97 -5.54 -0.98
CA ALA A 356 -1.83 -5.54 -0.08
C ALA A 356 -1.92 -4.35 0.88
N LYS A 357 -1.68 -4.59 2.17
CA LYS A 357 -1.39 -3.49 3.10
C LYS A 357 -0.04 -2.88 2.75
N THR A 358 0.00 -1.56 2.75
CA THR A 358 1.17 -0.77 2.37
C THR A 358 1.49 0.21 3.49
N THR A 359 2.70 0.74 3.48
CA THR A 359 3.24 1.63 4.50
C THR A 359 4.05 2.72 3.83
N VAL A 360 3.87 3.97 4.25
CA VAL A 360 4.78 5.07 3.90
C VAL A 360 5.96 5.02 4.86
N VAL A 361 7.18 4.96 4.31
CA VAL A 361 8.42 5.03 5.07
C VAL A 361 9.20 6.27 4.66
N LEU A 362 9.67 7.05 5.64
CA LEU A 362 10.49 8.24 5.42
C LEU A 362 11.91 7.99 5.91
N ILE A 363 12.89 8.05 5.02
CA ILE A 363 14.30 7.77 5.31
C ILE A 363 15.15 8.99 4.94
N GLY A 364 15.84 9.57 5.92
CA GLY A 364 16.87 10.59 5.72
C GLY A 364 18.26 9.97 5.65
N LYS A 365 19.13 10.51 4.79
CA LYS A 365 20.54 10.14 4.69
C LYS A 365 21.39 11.26 5.25
N ASN A 366 22.15 11.00 6.32
CA ASN A 366 22.94 11.99 7.06
C ASN A 366 22.11 13.23 7.46
N THR A 367 20.88 13.02 7.92
CA THR A 367 20.02 14.11 8.39
C THR A 367 20.20 14.36 9.89
N ASP A 368 19.89 15.59 10.31
CA ASP A 368 19.91 15.98 11.73
C ASP A 368 18.69 15.46 12.49
N PHE A 369 17.65 15.02 11.77
CA PHE A 369 16.49 14.36 12.34
C PHE A 369 16.88 13.00 12.92
N LYS A 370 16.47 12.69 14.16
CA LYS A 370 16.83 11.43 14.84
C LYS A 370 15.65 10.58 15.31
N LYS A 371 14.50 11.21 15.56
CA LYS A 371 13.31 10.53 16.10
C LYS A 371 12.61 9.67 15.06
N LEU A 372 11.84 8.69 15.54
CA LEU A 372 10.94 7.88 14.73
C LEU A 372 9.49 8.21 15.08
N GLY A 373 8.70 8.69 14.12
CA GLY A 373 7.24 8.79 14.25
C GLY A 373 6.53 7.58 13.65
N THR A 374 5.61 6.96 14.37
CA THR A 374 4.87 5.78 13.89
C THR A 374 3.36 5.93 14.06
N ALA A 375 2.60 5.47 13.07
CA ALA A 375 1.14 5.42 13.14
C ALA A 375 0.55 4.27 12.32
N THR A 376 -0.56 3.71 12.81
CA THR A 376 -1.45 2.83 12.04
C THR A 376 -2.68 3.62 11.64
N ILE A 377 -2.91 3.76 10.34
CA ILE A 377 -4.00 4.53 9.75
C ILE A 377 -5.16 3.58 9.45
N GLU A 378 -6.34 3.93 9.95
CA GLU A 378 -7.59 3.21 9.71
C GLU A 378 -8.40 3.87 8.59
N HIS A 379 -8.37 5.20 8.52
CA HIS A 379 -9.16 5.99 7.57
C HIS A 379 -8.30 6.96 6.77
N ILE A 380 -8.31 6.79 5.45
CA ILE A 380 -7.53 7.60 4.50
C ILE A 380 -8.40 8.67 3.80
N GLY A 381 -9.61 8.94 4.30
CA GLY A 381 -10.53 9.95 3.74
C GLY A 381 -11.45 9.46 2.62
N PHE A 382 -11.41 8.18 2.27
CA PHE A 382 -12.37 7.59 1.33
C PHE A 382 -12.59 6.10 1.59
N ASP A 383 -13.75 5.63 1.15
CA ASP A 383 -14.16 4.23 1.12
C ASP A 383 -14.30 3.73 -0.33
N LYS A 384 -14.33 2.41 -0.52
CA LYS A 384 -14.53 1.77 -1.82
C LYS A 384 -15.95 1.21 -1.92
N SER A 385 -16.71 1.65 -2.93
CA SER A 385 -18.02 1.09 -3.29
C SER A 385 -17.97 0.57 -4.73
N GLY A 386 -17.90 -0.75 -4.89
CA GLY A 386 -17.62 -1.37 -6.19
C GLY A 386 -16.26 -0.94 -6.74
N ASN A 387 -16.21 -0.43 -7.97
CA ASN A 387 -15.00 0.16 -8.57
C ASN A 387 -14.94 1.69 -8.42
N LYS A 388 -15.77 2.26 -7.54
CA LYS A 388 -15.82 3.70 -7.31
C LYS A 388 -15.31 4.06 -5.93
N ARG A 389 -14.66 5.21 -5.88
CA ARG A 389 -14.31 5.90 -4.65
C ARG A 389 -15.54 6.63 -4.10
N VAL A 390 -15.75 6.55 -2.79
CA VAL A 390 -16.78 7.32 -2.08
C VAL A 390 -16.11 8.09 -0.95
N GLU A 391 -16.47 9.34 -0.75
CA GLU A 391 -15.94 10.15 0.35
C GLU A 391 -16.33 9.53 1.69
N SER A 392 -15.37 9.48 2.63
CA SER A 392 -15.60 8.90 3.95
C SER A 392 -15.85 9.98 4.99
N ASN A 393 -16.84 9.77 5.86
CA ASN A 393 -17.17 10.69 6.94
C ASN A 393 -16.08 10.77 8.04
N HIS A 394 -15.11 9.85 8.04
CA HIS A 394 -14.04 9.79 9.04
C HIS A 394 -12.87 10.73 8.73
N GLY A 395 -12.83 11.32 7.53
CA GLY A 395 -11.76 12.19 7.05
C GLY A 395 -10.42 11.46 6.85
N ASN A 396 -9.38 12.20 6.47
CA ASN A 396 -8.04 11.67 6.26
C ASN A 396 -7.21 11.74 7.56
N GLN A 397 -6.96 10.60 8.21
CA GLN A 397 -6.12 10.55 9.42
C GLN A 397 -4.64 10.85 9.11
N LEU A 398 -4.15 10.47 7.93
CA LEU A 398 -2.75 10.69 7.56
C LEU A 398 -2.42 12.18 7.42
N GLU A 399 -3.37 12.99 6.95
CA GLU A 399 -3.24 14.46 6.92
C GLU A 399 -3.13 15.07 8.32
N LYS A 400 -3.95 14.60 9.26
CA LYS A 400 -3.88 15.01 10.68
C LYS A 400 -2.55 14.58 11.32
N ILE A 401 -2.06 13.39 10.97
CA ILE A 401 -0.75 12.89 11.39
C ILE A 401 0.35 13.77 10.83
N ALA A 402 0.36 14.10 9.54
CA ALA A 402 1.38 14.95 8.94
C ALA A 402 1.45 16.33 9.61
N SER A 403 0.30 16.94 9.89
CA SER A 403 0.22 18.20 10.64
C SER A 403 0.84 18.11 12.04
N SER A 404 0.66 16.98 12.72
CA SER A 404 1.22 16.72 14.05
C SER A 404 2.70 16.33 13.99
N PHE A 405 3.09 15.63 12.92
CA PHE A 405 4.44 15.17 12.65
C PHE A 405 5.39 16.35 12.45
N VAL A 406 4.99 17.32 11.62
CA VAL A 406 5.74 18.57 11.37
C VAL A 406 5.97 19.34 12.68
N LYS A 407 5.01 19.29 13.61
CA LYS A 407 5.09 19.94 14.93
C LYS A 407 5.76 19.07 15.99
N GLN A 408 6.15 17.83 15.66
CA GLN A 408 6.63 16.81 16.59
C GLN A 408 5.76 16.64 17.85
N LYS A 409 4.44 16.69 17.67
CA LYS A 409 3.46 16.56 18.77
C LYS A 409 2.93 15.13 18.85
N ASN A 410 2.89 14.56 20.05
CA ASN A 410 2.19 13.29 20.31
C ASN A 410 0.69 13.46 20.04
N THR A 411 0.08 12.42 19.49
CA THR A 411 -1.38 12.28 19.37
C THR A 411 -1.77 10.86 19.75
N ASP A 412 -3.08 10.57 19.81
CA ASP A 412 -3.56 9.22 20.12
C ASP A 412 -3.13 8.17 19.08
N ILE A 413 -2.77 8.62 17.87
CA ILE A 413 -2.40 7.78 16.71
C ILE A 413 -0.94 7.91 16.30
N LEU A 414 -0.27 9.04 16.57
CA LEU A 414 1.14 9.26 16.26
C LEU A 414 1.98 9.08 17.52
N THR A 415 2.82 8.06 17.52
CA THR A 415 3.78 7.76 18.59
C THR A 415 5.19 8.10 18.17
N TRP A 416 5.90 8.83 19.03
CA TRP A 416 7.31 9.14 18.86
C TRP A 416 8.18 8.17 19.66
N SER A 417 9.27 7.70 19.05
CA SER A 417 10.35 6.93 19.68
C SER A 417 11.69 7.59 19.39
N GLU A 418 12.70 7.33 20.23
CA GLU A 418 14.02 7.96 20.12
C GLU A 418 14.74 7.66 18.81
N SER A 419 14.77 6.39 18.39
CA SER A 419 15.41 5.98 17.14
C SER A 419 14.87 4.66 16.61
N TRP A 420 14.82 4.53 15.29
CA TRP A 420 14.50 3.28 14.60
C TRP A 420 15.48 2.15 14.92
N LYS A 421 16.72 2.48 15.28
CA LYS A 421 17.78 1.51 15.61
C LYS A 421 17.51 0.70 16.88
N SER A 422 16.51 1.10 17.67
CA SER A 422 16.09 0.37 18.88
C SER A 422 15.11 -0.77 18.60
N PHE A 423 14.74 -0.99 17.33
CA PHE A 423 13.71 -1.95 16.96
C PHE A 423 14.22 -2.92 15.90
N ASP A 424 14.03 -4.22 16.14
CA ASP A 424 14.30 -5.26 15.15
C ASP A 424 13.28 -5.24 14.01
N ARG A 425 12.08 -4.68 14.25
CA ARG A 425 11.00 -4.55 13.26
C ARG A 425 10.36 -3.17 13.33
N LEU A 426 10.16 -2.56 12.17
CA LEU A 426 9.49 -1.26 12.06
C LEU A 426 7.98 -1.44 11.80
N SER A 427 7.29 -2.08 12.73
CA SER A 427 5.83 -2.22 12.70
C SER A 427 5.19 -1.19 13.65
N PRO A 428 4.37 -0.26 13.15
CA PRO A 428 3.74 0.75 14.00
C PRO A 428 2.98 0.16 15.20
N ASP A 429 2.19 -0.91 15.00
CA ASP A 429 1.44 -1.54 16.09
C ASP A 429 2.36 -2.13 17.19
N LEU A 430 3.49 -2.73 16.81
CA LEU A 430 4.48 -3.25 17.76
C LEU A 430 5.18 -2.11 18.52
N ILE A 431 5.58 -1.06 17.80
CA ILE A 431 6.30 0.07 18.39
C ILE A 431 5.39 0.86 19.33
N GLN A 432 4.14 1.11 18.95
CA GLN A 432 3.15 1.75 19.81
C GLN A 432 2.92 0.94 21.08
N TYR A 433 2.85 -0.39 20.94
CA TYR A 433 2.72 -1.29 22.08
C TYR A 433 3.93 -1.22 23.03
N GLN A 434 5.16 -1.22 22.49
CA GLN A 434 6.39 -1.08 23.28
C GLN A 434 6.48 0.30 23.96
N SER A 435 6.09 1.36 23.25
CA SER A 435 6.24 2.75 23.70
C SER A 435 5.23 3.14 24.79
N ARG A 436 4.00 2.63 24.76
CA ARG A 436 2.98 2.86 25.82
C ARG A 436 3.39 2.32 27.20
N LYS A 437 4.52 1.61 27.28
CA LYS A 437 4.98 0.94 28.50
C LYS A 437 6.29 1.45 29.07
N SER A 438 6.97 2.43 28.44
CA SER A 438 8.16 3.05 29.05
C SER A 438 7.88 3.66 30.43
N ASP A 439 6.60 3.87 30.76
CA ASP A 439 6.15 4.37 32.06
C ASP A 439 5.94 3.28 33.14
N ASN A 440 6.01 1.97 32.85
CA ASN A 440 5.92 0.91 33.87
C ASN A 440 6.46 -0.47 33.39
N ALA A 441 7.64 -0.87 33.90
CA ALA A 441 8.27 -2.21 33.85
C ALA A 441 8.42 -2.89 32.47
N SER A 442 9.65 -3.28 32.09
CA SER A 442 9.96 -4.02 30.85
C SER A 442 9.00 -5.18 30.59
N MET A 443 8.18 -5.14 29.53
CA MET A 443 7.42 -6.32 29.10
C MET A 443 8.25 -7.13 28.13
N ALA A 444 8.36 -8.43 28.40
CA ALA A 444 9.00 -9.34 27.47
C ALA A 444 8.18 -9.43 26.18
N ILE A 445 8.85 -9.37 25.04
CA ILE A 445 8.32 -9.83 23.76
C ILE A 445 8.98 -11.18 23.49
N LYS A 446 8.19 -12.15 23.07
CA LYS A 446 8.68 -13.49 22.73
C LYS A 446 8.22 -13.82 21.32
N SER A 447 9.10 -14.39 20.50
CA SER A 447 8.68 -14.93 19.22
C SER A 447 7.68 -16.08 19.45
N LEU A 448 6.71 -16.23 18.57
CA LEU A 448 5.74 -17.33 18.65
C LEU A 448 6.45 -18.68 18.64
N GLU A 449 7.52 -18.81 17.85
CA GLU A 449 8.38 -19.99 17.82
C GLU A 449 8.95 -20.38 19.19
N SER A 450 9.31 -19.40 20.01
CA SER A 450 9.81 -19.67 21.37
C SER A 450 8.73 -20.27 22.29
N LEU A 451 7.44 -20.09 21.97
CA LEU A 451 6.29 -20.47 22.79
C LEU A 451 5.59 -21.76 22.33
N VAL A 452 5.71 -22.14 21.05
CA VAL A 452 4.98 -23.27 20.46
C VAL A 452 5.86 -24.22 19.68
N THR A 453 5.31 -25.40 19.38
CA THR A 453 5.82 -26.32 18.36
C THR A 453 4.74 -26.59 17.33
N HIS A 454 5.08 -26.64 16.04
CA HIS A 454 4.13 -26.96 14.98
C HIS A 454 3.82 -28.46 14.98
N ARG A 455 2.53 -28.80 14.98
CA ARG A 455 2.04 -30.18 14.76
C ARG A 455 1.62 -30.33 13.29
N ARG A 456 2.05 -31.41 12.64
CA ARG A 456 1.68 -31.74 11.25
C ARG A 456 1.34 -33.22 11.12
N ASP A 457 0.48 -33.68 12.01
CA ASP A 457 0.07 -35.08 12.05
C ASP A 457 -1.13 -35.28 11.12
N PHE A 458 -0.86 -35.75 9.90
CA PHE A 458 -1.89 -36.19 8.97
C PHE A 458 -2.31 -37.62 9.34
N GLY A 459 -3.40 -37.75 10.09
CA GLY A 459 -3.83 -39.03 10.66
C GLY A 459 -4.98 -39.69 9.91
N LYS A 460 -5.05 -41.03 10.00
CA LYS A 460 -6.31 -41.77 9.87
C LYS A 460 -7.02 -41.68 11.22
N ILE A 461 -8.32 -41.36 11.22
CA ILE A 461 -9.12 -41.19 12.44
C ILE A 461 -9.32 -42.58 13.07
N GLU A 462 -8.64 -42.86 14.19
CA GLU A 462 -9.00 -44.00 15.03
C GLU A 462 -10.33 -43.69 15.74
N ARG A 463 -11.43 -44.19 15.18
CA ARG A 463 -12.75 -44.11 15.82
C ARG A 463 -12.74 -45.01 17.05
N LYS A 464 -12.49 -44.44 18.23
CA LYS A 464 -12.77 -45.14 19.49
C LYS A 464 -14.28 -45.35 19.61
N ALA A 465 -14.70 -46.54 20.02
CA ALA A 465 -16.10 -46.83 20.32
C ALA A 465 -16.65 -45.77 21.28
N ASN A 466 -17.85 -45.23 21.00
CA ASN A 466 -18.52 -44.16 21.75
C ASN A 466 -17.82 -42.78 21.77
N SER A 467 -16.82 -42.53 20.92
CA SER A 467 -16.26 -41.18 20.76
C SER A 467 -16.95 -40.37 19.65
N LYS A 468 -17.29 -39.12 19.94
CA LYS A 468 -17.77 -38.16 18.93
C LYS A 468 -16.58 -37.58 18.17
N HIS A 469 -16.67 -37.57 16.85
CA HIS A 469 -15.63 -36.99 16.01
C HIS A 469 -16.05 -35.58 15.58
N LEU A 470 -15.19 -34.58 15.85
CA LEU A 470 -15.40 -33.21 15.42
C LEU A 470 -14.32 -32.81 14.41
N HIS A 471 -14.75 -32.39 13.23
CA HIS A 471 -13.86 -31.82 12.21
C HIS A 471 -14.04 -30.31 12.12
N ILE A 472 -12.97 -29.54 12.32
CA ILE A 472 -13.00 -28.07 12.30
C ILE A 472 -12.55 -27.56 10.92
N SER A 473 -13.48 -26.93 10.20
CA SER A 473 -13.20 -26.12 9.01
C SER A 473 -12.87 -24.66 9.39
N ILE A 474 -12.29 -23.91 8.45
CA ILE A 474 -11.95 -22.49 8.67
C ILE A 474 -13.18 -21.68 9.11
N LEU A 475 -14.35 -21.95 8.52
CA LEU A 475 -15.57 -21.18 8.78
C LEU A 475 -16.27 -21.53 10.10
N ASP A 476 -15.86 -22.62 10.76
CA ASP A 476 -16.48 -23.05 12.03
C ASP A 476 -15.92 -22.25 13.23
N ILE A 477 -14.98 -21.32 13.00
CA ILE A 477 -14.39 -20.49 14.05
C ILE A 477 -14.85 -19.03 13.87
N ASP A 478 -15.42 -18.47 14.94
CA ASP A 478 -15.79 -17.05 14.99
C ASP A 478 -14.61 -16.14 15.40
N GLU A 479 -14.83 -14.83 15.38
CA GLU A 479 -13.82 -13.82 15.71
C GLU A 479 -13.34 -13.87 17.18
N THR A 480 -14.11 -14.49 18.06
CA THR A 480 -13.75 -14.70 19.47
C THR A 480 -13.01 -16.02 19.69
N GLY A 481 -12.96 -16.87 18.66
CA GLY A 481 -12.40 -18.21 18.68
C GLY A 481 -13.34 -19.30 19.23
N LEU A 482 -14.66 -19.08 19.30
CA LEU A 482 -15.61 -20.17 19.55
C LEU A 482 -15.63 -21.12 18.36
N ILE A 483 -15.94 -22.39 18.62
CA ILE A 483 -16.03 -23.43 17.60
C ILE A 483 -17.52 -23.79 17.45
N ASP A 484 -18.04 -23.78 16.23
CA ASP A 484 -19.37 -24.30 15.95
C ASP A 484 -19.36 -25.84 15.99
N VAL A 485 -19.52 -26.39 17.19
CA VAL A 485 -19.53 -27.85 17.43
C VAL A 485 -20.66 -28.56 16.68
N ARG A 486 -21.77 -27.89 16.35
CA ARG A 486 -22.86 -28.48 15.56
C ARG A 486 -22.38 -28.73 14.14
N SER A 487 -21.79 -27.71 13.52
CA SER A 487 -21.21 -27.81 12.18
C SER A 487 -20.11 -28.88 12.14
N CYS A 488 -19.20 -28.87 13.11
CA CYS A 488 -18.09 -29.82 13.16
C CYS A 488 -18.51 -31.29 13.32
N LEU A 489 -19.66 -31.57 13.96
CA LEU A 489 -20.21 -32.93 14.08
C LEU A 489 -20.87 -33.43 12.79
N ALA A 490 -21.41 -32.52 11.98
CA ALA A 490 -22.11 -32.84 10.74
C ALA A 490 -21.18 -32.98 9.53
N GLN A 491 -19.98 -32.39 9.60
CA GLN A 491 -19.03 -32.37 8.49
C GLN A 491 -18.15 -33.63 8.45
N ALA A 492 -17.96 -34.15 7.23
CA ALA A 492 -16.88 -35.08 6.93
C ALA A 492 -15.73 -34.31 6.24
N PRO A 493 -14.46 -34.60 6.55
CA PRO A 493 -13.33 -33.93 5.92
C PRO A 493 -13.29 -34.24 4.42
N VAL A 494 -13.30 -33.18 3.59
CA VAL A 494 -13.21 -33.30 2.12
C VAL A 494 -11.78 -33.61 1.66
N THR A 495 -10.79 -33.22 2.45
CA THR A 495 -9.36 -33.46 2.21
C THR A 495 -8.75 -34.18 3.41
N GLN A 496 -7.54 -34.75 3.26
CA GLN A 496 -6.87 -35.41 4.38
C GLN A 496 -6.65 -34.41 5.54
N PRO A 497 -7.30 -34.62 6.70
CA PRO A 497 -7.30 -33.63 7.75
C PRO A 497 -6.04 -33.73 8.63
N LEU A 498 -5.79 -32.67 9.41
CA LEU A 498 -4.79 -32.68 10.48
C LEU A 498 -5.43 -33.15 11.78
N VAL A 499 -4.71 -33.95 12.55
CA VAL A 499 -5.10 -34.33 13.92
C VAL A 499 -4.72 -33.20 14.87
N CYS A 500 -5.62 -32.88 15.79
CA CYS A 500 -5.37 -31.95 16.89
C CYS A 500 -5.88 -32.53 18.22
N GLU A 501 -5.32 -32.04 19.32
CA GLU A 501 -5.63 -32.47 20.68
C GLU A 501 -6.09 -31.29 21.53
N ALA A 502 -6.77 -31.59 22.63
CA ALA A 502 -7.13 -30.60 23.64
C ALA A 502 -5.89 -29.79 24.08
N GLY A 503 -5.97 -28.47 23.93
CA GLY A 503 -4.90 -27.53 24.27
C GLY A 503 -4.02 -27.12 23.09
N ASP A 504 -4.14 -27.77 21.92
CA ASP A 504 -3.56 -27.22 20.69
C ASP A 504 -4.28 -25.90 20.32
N ILE A 505 -3.54 -24.96 19.74
CA ILE A 505 -4.06 -23.69 19.23
C ILE A 505 -4.10 -23.78 17.71
N LEU A 506 -5.24 -23.47 17.11
CA LEU A 506 -5.40 -23.37 15.66
C LEU A 506 -5.37 -21.91 15.25
N VAL A 507 -4.56 -21.58 14.24
CA VAL A 507 -4.56 -20.25 13.60
C VAL A 507 -4.76 -20.43 12.10
N SER A 508 -5.80 -19.81 11.55
CA SER A 508 -6.07 -19.88 10.10
C SER A 508 -4.93 -19.22 9.34
N CYS A 509 -4.34 -19.96 8.41
CA CYS A 509 -3.40 -19.43 7.44
C CYS A 509 -4.08 -18.94 6.15
N LEU A 510 -5.41 -19.08 6.06
CA LEU A 510 -6.22 -18.60 4.94
C LEU A 510 -6.88 -17.27 5.29
N ASN A 511 -6.76 -16.30 4.38
CA ASN A 511 -7.31 -14.95 4.46
C ASN A 511 -7.08 -14.30 5.84
N PRO A 512 -5.84 -13.93 6.18
CA PRO A 512 -5.50 -13.44 7.52
C PRO A 512 -6.22 -12.14 7.90
N ASN A 513 -6.82 -11.42 6.94
CA ASN A 513 -7.66 -10.24 7.23
C ASN A 513 -8.92 -10.60 8.01
N ILE A 514 -9.40 -11.84 7.89
CA ILE A 514 -10.48 -12.34 8.73
C ILE A 514 -9.85 -13.25 9.78
N TRP A 515 -9.58 -12.66 10.94
CA TRP A 515 -8.90 -13.34 12.02
C TRP A 515 -9.71 -14.54 12.53
N ARG A 516 -9.15 -15.73 12.40
CA ARG A 516 -9.73 -16.97 12.93
C ARG A 516 -8.66 -17.76 13.63
N ALA A 517 -8.78 -17.81 14.95
CA ALA A 517 -7.94 -18.63 15.80
C ALA A 517 -8.80 -19.21 16.93
N THR A 518 -8.46 -20.41 17.40
CA THR A 518 -9.10 -21.05 18.55
C THR A 518 -8.07 -21.86 19.33
N PHE A 519 -8.42 -22.34 20.51
CA PHE A 519 -7.72 -23.44 21.18
C PHE A 519 -8.69 -24.60 21.31
N ILE A 520 -8.21 -25.84 21.21
CA ILE A 520 -9.06 -27.02 21.28
C ILE A 520 -9.48 -27.25 22.74
N PRO A 521 -10.80 -27.22 23.05
CA PRO A 521 -11.29 -27.45 24.40
C PRO A 521 -11.18 -28.93 24.78
N SER A 522 -11.09 -29.19 26.09
CA SER A 522 -11.09 -30.56 26.63
C SER A 522 -12.52 -31.06 26.85
N ILE A 523 -13.20 -31.47 25.77
CA ILE A 523 -14.54 -32.07 25.84
C ILE A 523 -14.42 -33.59 25.97
N GLU A 524 -15.11 -34.18 26.95
CA GLU A 524 -15.09 -35.62 27.19
C GLU A 524 -15.58 -36.43 25.97
N ASN A 525 -14.97 -37.59 25.74
CA ASN A 525 -15.33 -38.52 24.66
C ASN A 525 -15.33 -37.89 23.26
N THR A 526 -14.46 -36.89 23.01
CA THR A 526 -14.30 -36.27 21.69
C THR A 526 -12.93 -36.53 21.08
N THR A 527 -12.90 -36.64 19.76
CA THR A 527 -11.67 -36.59 18.95
C THR A 527 -11.76 -35.42 17.98
N TRP A 528 -10.62 -34.75 17.76
CA TRP A 528 -10.56 -33.54 16.96
C TRP A 528 -9.69 -33.71 15.73
N THR A 529 -10.19 -33.22 14.61
CA THR A 529 -9.38 -32.94 13.44
C THR A 529 -9.68 -31.54 12.92
N CYS A 530 -8.80 -30.99 12.08
CA CYS A 530 -9.02 -29.70 11.45
C CYS A 530 -8.56 -29.67 10.00
N SER A 531 -9.02 -28.65 9.28
CA SER A 531 -8.56 -28.34 7.93
C SER A 531 -7.03 -28.16 7.88
N PRO A 532 -6.35 -28.65 6.82
CA PRO A 532 -4.95 -28.35 6.58
C PRO A 532 -4.63 -26.86 6.37
N GLU A 533 -5.65 -26.00 6.25
CA GLU A 533 -5.48 -24.54 6.16
C GLU A 533 -5.14 -23.88 7.50
N PHE A 534 -5.24 -24.62 8.61
CA PHE A 534 -4.74 -24.17 9.91
C PHE A 534 -3.25 -24.46 10.08
N ALA A 535 -2.57 -23.58 10.82
CA ALA A 535 -1.40 -23.98 11.60
C ALA A 535 -1.88 -24.56 12.94
N VAL A 536 -1.44 -25.79 13.25
CA VAL A 536 -1.71 -26.43 14.54
C VAL A 536 -0.50 -26.17 15.44
N LEU A 537 -0.68 -25.31 16.43
CA LEU A 537 0.36 -24.83 17.33
C LEU A 537 0.19 -25.48 18.70
N LYS A 538 1.13 -26.34 19.07
CA LYS A 538 1.14 -26.96 20.39
C LYS A 538 1.92 -26.08 21.37
N PRO A 539 1.31 -25.55 22.44
CA PRO A 539 2.04 -24.80 23.46
C PRO A 539 3.14 -25.66 24.07
N LYS A 540 4.34 -25.09 24.23
CA LYS A 540 5.46 -25.77 24.91
C LYS A 540 5.17 -25.98 26.40
N GLU A 541 4.52 -25.01 27.03
CA GLU A 541 3.97 -25.15 28.38
C GLU A 541 2.64 -25.91 28.32
N LYS A 542 2.59 -27.09 28.94
CA LYS A 542 1.43 -27.99 28.88
C LYS A 542 0.26 -27.47 29.73
N GLY A 543 -0.95 -27.89 29.36
CA GLY A 543 -2.18 -27.70 30.14
C GLY A 543 -3.13 -26.65 29.55
N GLN A 544 -4.43 -26.84 29.81
CA GLN A 544 -5.51 -25.97 29.29
C GLN A 544 -5.38 -24.51 29.71
N LEU A 545 -4.90 -24.25 30.94
CA LEU A 545 -4.66 -22.89 31.44
C LEU A 545 -3.62 -22.15 30.58
N ASN A 546 -2.50 -22.81 30.28
CA ASN A 546 -1.42 -22.25 29.49
C ASN A 546 -1.81 -22.08 28.01
N ALA A 547 -2.56 -23.05 27.46
CA ALA A 547 -3.14 -22.93 26.12
C ALA A 547 -4.08 -21.73 26.00
N ALA A 548 -5.00 -21.55 26.97
CA ALA A 548 -5.91 -20.41 26.99
C ALA A 548 -5.17 -19.08 27.18
N LYS A 549 -4.15 -19.05 28.04
CA LYS A 549 -3.28 -17.87 28.22
C LYS A 549 -2.63 -17.47 26.90
N LEU A 550 -1.98 -18.40 26.21
CA LEU A 550 -1.31 -18.13 24.94
C LEU A 550 -2.31 -17.75 23.85
N PHE A 551 -3.46 -18.42 23.79
CA PHE A 551 -4.55 -18.06 22.89
C PHE A 551 -4.99 -16.61 23.09
N LEU A 552 -5.24 -16.16 24.32
CA LEU A 552 -5.60 -14.77 24.62
C LEU A 552 -4.51 -13.78 24.22
N LEU A 553 -3.23 -14.13 24.42
CA LEU A 553 -2.11 -13.30 23.96
C LEU A 553 -2.07 -13.18 22.43
N ILE A 554 -2.37 -14.27 21.70
CA ILE A 554 -2.44 -14.31 20.25
C ILE A 554 -3.62 -13.48 19.70
N GLN A 555 -4.66 -13.23 20.50
CA GLN A 555 -5.80 -12.39 20.11
C GLN A 555 -5.48 -10.88 20.06
N GLN A 556 -4.31 -10.44 20.54
CA GLN A 556 -3.94 -9.02 20.53
C GLN A 556 -3.87 -8.45 19.11
N GLN A 557 -4.31 -7.20 18.94
CA GLN A 557 -4.28 -6.52 17.63
C GLN A 557 -2.88 -6.46 17.02
N ALA A 558 -1.86 -6.22 17.85
CA ALA A 558 -0.46 -6.20 17.40
C ALA A 558 0.00 -7.55 16.82
N VAL A 559 -0.51 -8.68 17.32
CA VAL A 559 -0.24 -10.02 16.77
C VAL A 559 -0.99 -10.21 15.45
N ARG A 560 -2.28 -9.87 15.42
CA ARG A 560 -3.12 -9.97 14.22
C ARG A 560 -2.55 -9.17 13.05
N SER A 561 -2.13 -7.93 13.28
CA SER A 561 -1.54 -7.05 12.26
C SER A 561 -0.28 -7.64 11.64
N GLN A 562 0.59 -8.29 12.44
CA GLN A 562 1.77 -8.98 11.95
C GLN A 562 1.40 -10.16 11.05
N VAL A 563 0.44 -11.00 11.47
CA VAL A 563 0.00 -12.14 10.66
C VAL A 563 -0.62 -11.68 9.33
N VAL A 564 -1.39 -10.59 9.34
CA VAL A 564 -1.91 -9.98 8.11
C VAL A 564 -0.77 -9.50 7.19
N ALA A 565 0.28 -8.90 7.75
CA ALA A 565 1.43 -8.43 6.98
C ALA A 565 2.22 -9.57 6.32
N LEU A 566 2.18 -10.79 6.88
CA LEU A 566 2.78 -12.00 6.30
C LEU A 566 1.94 -12.61 5.17
N GLY A 567 0.71 -12.14 4.97
CA GLY A 567 -0.21 -12.64 3.95
C GLY A 567 0.31 -12.39 2.53
N ARG A 568 0.30 -13.44 1.69
CA ARG A 568 0.70 -13.37 0.27
C ARG A 568 -0.48 -13.77 -0.61
N GLY A 569 -0.65 -13.12 -1.77
CA GLY A 569 -1.70 -13.46 -2.74
C GLY A 569 -2.31 -12.24 -3.42
N THR A 570 -2.96 -12.46 -4.57
CA THR A 570 -3.46 -11.40 -5.46
C THR A 570 -4.86 -10.88 -5.11
N SER A 571 -5.64 -11.61 -4.33
CA SER A 571 -6.98 -11.17 -3.86
C SER A 571 -7.16 -11.45 -2.38
N SER A 572 -7.97 -10.64 -1.69
CA SER A 572 -8.20 -10.75 -0.24
C SER A 572 -8.72 -12.14 0.15
N SER A 573 -9.61 -12.73 -0.66
CA SER A 573 -10.15 -14.08 -0.45
C SER A 573 -9.15 -15.21 -0.67
N ARG A 574 -8.05 -14.98 -1.39
CA ARG A 574 -7.04 -15.99 -1.74
C ARG A 574 -5.70 -15.77 -1.03
N GLN A 575 -5.59 -14.75 -0.19
CA GLN A 575 -4.37 -14.50 0.58
C GLN A 575 -4.09 -15.65 1.56
N ARG A 576 -2.83 -16.05 1.63
CA ARG A 576 -2.35 -17.13 2.51
C ARG A 576 -1.08 -16.72 3.23
N VAL A 577 -0.96 -17.12 4.48
CA VAL A 577 0.26 -17.03 5.27
C VAL A 577 0.94 -18.40 5.21
N LYS A 578 2.26 -18.47 4.98
CA LYS A 578 2.95 -19.75 5.13
C LYS A 578 2.97 -20.10 6.62
N LYS A 579 2.62 -21.34 6.96
CA LYS A 579 2.57 -21.80 8.36
C LYS A 579 3.88 -21.56 9.12
N THR A 580 5.02 -21.71 8.44
CA THR A 580 6.35 -21.43 8.99
C THR A 580 6.58 -19.95 9.26
N ASP A 581 5.98 -19.04 8.49
CA ASP A 581 6.14 -17.59 8.67
C ASP A 581 5.49 -17.13 9.98
N LEU A 582 4.54 -17.89 10.55
CA LEU A 582 4.00 -17.61 11.89
C LEU A 582 5.08 -17.64 12.98
N ASN A 583 6.19 -18.35 12.78
CA ASN A 583 7.32 -18.36 13.73
C ASN A 583 7.93 -16.97 13.93
N LEU A 584 7.82 -16.11 12.90
CA LEU A 584 8.36 -14.75 12.89
C LEU A 584 7.47 -13.75 13.65
N VAL A 585 6.29 -14.18 14.10
CA VAL A 585 5.33 -13.31 14.77
C VAL A 585 5.75 -13.11 16.22
N ASP A 586 5.88 -11.85 16.60
CA ASP A 586 6.22 -11.45 17.96
C ASP A 586 4.96 -11.37 18.82
N ILE A 587 5.01 -12.03 19.98
CA ILE A 587 3.93 -12.11 20.97
C ILE A 587 4.27 -11.17 22.13
N PRO A 588 3.52 -10.07 22.28
CA PRO A 588 3.69 -9.21 23.42
C PRO A 588 3.12 -9.86 24.69
N MET A 589 3.95 -10.04 25.73
CA MET A 589 3.58 -10.83 26.90
C MET A 589 2.81 -10.01 27.94
N LEU A 590 1.48 -9.93 27.80
CA LEU A 590 0.62 -9.32 28.82
C LEU A 590 0.55 -10.17 30.09
N GLU A 591 0.58 -9.50 31.25
CA GLU A 591 0.25 -10.14 32.51
C GLU A 591 -1.26 -10.39 32.61
N LEU A 592 -1.64 -11.64 32.43
CA LEU A 592 -2.99 -12.12 32.60
C LEU A 592 -3.09 -12.87 33.93
N LYS A 593 -3.97 -12.42 34.82
CA LYS A 593 -4.22 -13.10 36.11
C LYS A 593 -4.81 -14.49 35.84
N ASP A 594 -4.27 -15.50 36.51
CA ASP A 594 -4.76 -16.88 36.42
C ASP A 594 -6.26 -16.99 36.72
N SER A 595 -6.78 -16.18 37.65
CA SER A 595 -8.21 -16.12 37.96
C SER A 595 -9.06 -15.72 36.75
N THR A 596 -8.58 -14.75 35.96
CA THR A 596 -9.25 -14.27 34.74
C THR A 596 -9.23 -15.35 33.66
N ILE A 597 -8.09 -16.02 33.48
CA ILE A 597 -7.96 -17.10 32.48
C ILE A 597 -8.84 -18.30 32.88
N LYS A 598 -8.89 -18.65 34.17
CA LYS A 598 -9.78 -19.71 34.69
C LYS A 598 -11.26 -19.36 34.48
N ALA A 599 -11.66 -18.12 34.72
CA ALA A 599 -13.04 -17.67 34.46
C ALA A 599 -13.39 -17.76 32.97
N PHE A 600 -12.49 -17.32 32.09
CA PHE A 600 -12.64 -17.47 30.64
C PHE A 600 -12.79 -18.93 30.22
N LEU A 601 -11.91 -19.81 30.71
CA LEU A 601 -11.97 -21.25 30.44
C LEU A 601 -13.27 -21.87 30.92
N LYS A 602 -13.70 -21.54 32.14
CA LYS A 602 -14.96 -22.03 32.71
C LYS A 602 -16.14 -21.65 31.81
N SER A 603 -16.24 -20.37 31.45
CA SER A 603 -17.30 -19.87 30.56
C SER A 603 -17.28 -20.57 29.19
N ARG A 604 -16.10 -20.80 28.61
CA ARG A 604 -15.95 -21.54 27.35
C ARG A 604 -16.41 -22.99 27.47
N MET A 605 -16.02 -23.69 28.54
CA MET A 605 -16.41 -25.08 28.76
C MET A 605 -17.92 -25.22 29.01
N GLU A 606 -18.51 -24.32 29.80
CA GLU A 606 -19.97 -24.27 30.02
C GLU A 606 -20.73 -24.06 28.70
N PHE A 607 -20.24 -23.16 27.83
CA PHE A 607 -20.82 -22.96 26.49
C PHE A 607 -20.84 -24.26 25.68
N TYR A 608 -19.69 -24.95 25.59
CA TYR A 608 -19.61 -26.19 24.82
C TYR A 608 -20.45 -27.32 25.42
N GLN A 609 -20.47 -27.46 26.75
CA GLN A 609 -21.29 -28.47 27.43
C GLN A 609 -22.79 -28.25 27.19
N ASN A 610 -23.26 -27.01 27.36
CA ASN A 610 -24.65 -26.64 27.10
C ASN A 610 -25.01 -26.93 25.63
N ARG A 611 -24.13 -26.57 24.70
CA ARG A 611 -24.37 -26.79 23.27
C ARG A 611 -24.41 -28.26 22.90
N MET A 612 -23.54 -29.09 23.49
CA MET A 612 -23.52 -30.54 23.25
C MET A 612 -24.76 -31.22 23.83
N THR A 613 -25.22 -30.78 25.01
CA THR A 613 -26.45 -31.26 25.65
C THR A 613 -27.67 -30.94 24.79
N GLU A 614 -27.76 -29.70 24.28
CA GLU A 614 -28.83 -29.28 23.38
C GLU A 614 -28.85 -30.13 22.09
N LEU A 615 -27.69 -30.42 21.51
CA LEU A 615 -27.60 -31.26 20.31
C LEU A 615 -28.02 -32.71 20.56
N GLU A 616 -27.70 -33.27 21.73
CA GLU A 616 -28.19 -34.59 22.14
C GLU A 616 -29.71 -34.60 22.30
N PHE A 617 -30.25 -33.60 23.00
CA PHE A 617 -31.69 -33.43 23.18
C PHE A 617 -32.42 -33.36 21.83
N MET A 618 -31.94 -32.52 20.91
CA MET A 618 -32.51 -32.41 19.56
C MET A 618 -32.42 -33.73 18.79
N ARG A 619 -31.32 -34.49 18.94
CA ARG A 619 -31.19 -35.82 18.31
C ARG A 619 -32.23 -36.80 18.84
N HIS A 620 -32.44 -36.85 20.16
CA HIS A 620 -33.43 -37.71 20.79
C HIS A 620 -34.86 -37.37 20.37
N LEU A 621 -35.18 -36.07 20.28
CA LEU A 621 -36.44 -35.57 19.72
C LEU A 621 -36.65 -36.06 18.28
N THR A 622 -35.65 -35.90 17.41
CA THR A 622 -35.76 -36.34 16.01
C THR A 622 -35.84 -37.86 15.86
N ALA A 623 -35.29 -38.63 16.81
CA ALA A 623 -35.30 -40.09 16.80
C ALA A 623 -36.57 -40.69 17.46
N GLY A 624 -37.49 -39.88 17.98
CA GLY A 624 -38.72 -40.36 18.63
C GLY A 624 -38.51 -41.06 19.98
N SER A 625 -37.35 -40.86 20.62
CA SER A 625 -36.95 -41.55 21.86
C SER A 625 -37.02 -40.61 23.07
N VAL A 626 -38.22 -40.16 23.42
CA VAL A 626 -38.43 -39.10 24.45
C VAL A 626 -38.63 -39.69 25.86
N SER A 627 -38.68 -41.02 26.03
CA SER A 627 -39.05 -41.66 27.30
C SER A 627 -37.98 -41.65 28.41
N GLU A 628 -36.77 -41.14 28.16
CA GLU A 628 -35.65 -41.18 29.13
C GLU A 628 -34.86 -39.86 29.23
N LEU A 629 -35.53 -38.70 29.26
CA LEU A 629 -34.84 -37.42 29.44
C LEU A 629 -35.35 -36.72 30.72
N SER A 630 -34.59 -36.83 31.81
CA SER A 630 -34.69 -35.90 32.94
C SER A 630 -33.78 -34.70 32.64
N LEU A 631 -34.38 -33.50 32.54
CA LEU A 631 -33.68 -32.22 32.44
C LEU A 631 -32.74 -31.98 33.63
#